data_AF-A0A330GLL0-F1
#
_entry.id   AF-A0A330GLL0-F1
#
_cell.length_a   1.000
_cell.length_b   1.000
_cell.length_c   1.000
_cell.angle_alpha   90.00
_cell.angle_beta   90.00
_cell.angle_gamma   90.00
#
_symmetry.space_group_name_H-M   'P 1'
#
loop_
_entity.id
_entity.type
_entity.pdbx_description
1 polymer ?
#
loop_
_entity_poly.entity_id
_entity_poly.type
_entity_poly.pdbx_seq_one_letter_code
_entity_poly.pdbx_strand_id
1 'polypeptide(L)'
;MASTVGTSSNDNLVGGSGDDVLNGGAGDDRLNGGSGDDILNGGSGFDTVLGGSGSDILIYKAFENQYLLGSTFAASTQTTTGGTLYSGTDQTTAGSVPTQMQTSLNGTTFSGYDSYDGGNGAVQLGKAGSTPDADTLQIWLSAAQLSDAAITAEIAYFKNVWLPAHISAQTGQADSSVYTFKTLDLKVTGVEKVVVLDSAGKAPVAVNIVDSALNDSDNSSVVTFTFTGPVTGFTAADVTASHGTLTDFVVIDASHYTAKFTAADGFDGIGSVSVAAGSYTDSAGNAGAGGGDTVAIDTLNPTVVVALDRDTFDDHHNTSAVTFTFSEVPSGFDAGDITVTGGLISGLTQDLAGDPSGKTYTATFTVSDNSTTPVSISVGANTFTDPVGNDNTASNTDTATVDTVNPTVVVALDRDTFDDHHNTSAVTFTFSEVPSGFDAGDITVTGGLISGLT
;
A
#
# COMPACT_ATOMS: atom_id res chain seq x y z
N MET A 1 47.97 -28.72 -39.63
CA MET A 1 47.45 -29.51 -38.48
C MET A 1 48.60 -30.09 -37.67
N ALA A 2 49.51 -29.23 -37.22
CA ALA A 2 50.13 -29.37 -35.91
C ALA A 2 49.08 -29.03 -34.84
N SER A 3 49.24 -29.57 -33.64
CA SER A 3 48.50 -29.11 -32.47
C SER A 3 49.48 -28.88 -31.32
N THR A 4 49.43 -27.68 -30.75
CA THR A 4 50.38 -27.20 -29.75
C THR A 4 49.61 -26.64 -28.57
N VAL A 5 49.93 -27.14 -27.38
CA VAL A 5 49.31 -26.71 -26.12
C VAL A 5 50.42 -26.13 -25.24
N GLY A 6 50.18 -24.94 -24.69
CA GLY A 6 51.02 -24.30 -23.70
C GLY A 6 50.81 -24.90 -22.30
N THR A 7 51.06 -24.07 -21.29
CA THR A 7 51.18 -24.47 -19.90
C THR A 7 50.15 -23.74 -19.02
N SER A 8 50.50 -23.46 -17.77
CA SER A 8 49.74 -22.60 -16.86
C SER A 8 50.58 -21.38 -16.46
N SER A 9 51.33 -20.84 -17.42
CA SER A 9 52.18 -19.66 -17.32
C SER A 9 52.26 -19.00 -18.69
N ASN A 10 52.52 -17.69 -18.72
CA ASN A 10 52.49 -16.88 -19.95
C ASN A 10 53.41 -17.45 -21.05
N ASP A 11 52.80 -18.06 -22.06
CA ASP A 11 53.47 -18.76 -23.16
C ASP A 11 53.48 -17.95 -24.46
N ASN A 12 54.31 -18.37 -25.42
CA ASN A 12 54.36 -17.79 -26.77
C ASN A 12 54.36 -18.91 -27.82
N LEU A 13 53.21 -19.13 -28.44
CA LEU A 13 52.88 -20.25 -29.31
C LEU A 13 52.74 -19.79 -30.76
N VAL A 14 53.34 -20.53 -31.70
CA VAL A 14 53.25 -20.23 -33.14
C VAL A 14 52.92 -21.52 -33.91
N GLY A 15 51.94 -21.48 -34.81
CA GLY A 15 51.52 -22.63 -35.63
C GLY A 15 52.48 -22.86 -36.78
N GLY A 16 52.44 -21.98 -37.78
CA GLY A 16 53.37 -21.94 -38.90
C GLY A 16 52.66 -21.85 -40.24
N SER A 17 52.47 -22.99 -40.90
CA SER A 17 51.86 -23.06 -42.23
C SER A 17 51.05 -24.34 -42.44
N GLY A 18 49.80 -24.17 -42.85
CA GLY A 18 48.73 -25.17 -42.84
C GLY A 18 47.88 -25.07 -41.56
N ASP A 19 46.64 -25.51 -41.64
CA ASP A 19 45.58 -25.37 -40.61
C ASP A 19 45.99 -25.92 -39.23
N ASP A 20 46.40 -25.10 -38.27
CA ASP A 20 47.01 -25.50 -37.01
C ASP A 20 46.13 -25.23 -35.78
N VAL A 21 46.29 -26.01 -34.70
CA VAL A 21 45.49 -25.87 -33.47
C VAL A 21 46.34 -25.46 -32.27
N LEU A 22 46.20 -24.22 -31.82
CA LEU A 22 46.93 -23.66 -30.68
C LEU A 22 46.02 -23.56 -29.44
N ASN A 23 46.54 -23.90 -28.26
CA ASN A 23 45.89 -23.67 -26.96
C ASN A 23 46.92 -23.03 -26.02
N GLY A 24 46.68 -21.82 -25.51
CA GLY A 24 47.56 -21.17 -24.53
C GLY A 24 47.53 -21.93 -23.21
N GLY A 25 46.39 -21.84 -22.50
CA GLY A 25 46.12 -22.61 -21.30
C GLY A 25 45.66 -21.72 -20.15
N ALA A 26 46.58 -21.30 -19.30
CA ALA A 26 46.33 -20.29 -18.29
C ALA A 26 47.56 -19.40 -18.09
N GLY A 27 47.36 -18.09 -17.96
CA GLY A 27 48.42 -17.09 -18.07
C GLY A 27 48.05 -16.04 -19.12
N ASP A 28 48.88 -15.03 -19.29
CA ASP A 28 48.68 -14.02 -20.35
C ASP A 28 49.47 -14.43 -21.61
N ASP A 29 48.87 -15.28 -22.43
CA ASP A 29 49.57 -15.99 -23.50
C ASP A 29 49.66 -15.18 -24.81
N ARG A 30 50.60 -15.54 -25.69
CA ARG A 30 50.71 -15.01 -27.06
C ARG A 30 50.60 -16.13 -28.06
N LEU A 31 49.58 -16.11 -28.90
CA LEU A 31 49.33 -17.13 -29.92
C LEU A 31 49.39 -16.50 -31.32
N ASN A 32 50.05 -17.16 -32.27
CA ASN A 32 50.12 -16.73 -33.66
C ASN A 32 49.95 -17.94 -34.60
N GLY A 33 48.84 -18.04 -35.32
CA GLY A 33 48.54 -19.19 -36.17
C GLY A 33 49.50 -19.27 -37.36
N GLY A 34 49.52 -18.21 -38.17
CA GLY A 34 50.48 -18.02 -39.25
C GLY A 34 49.78 -17.97 -40.61
N SER A 35 49.74 -19.11 -41.32
CA SER A 35 49.10 -19.21 -42.63
C SER A 35 48.39 -20.56 -42.79
N GLY A 36 47.07 -20.56 -42.78
CA GLY A 36 46.23 -21.77 -42.74
C GLY A 36 44.85 -21.39 -42.20
N ASP A 37 43.90 -22.32 -42.19
CA ASP A 37 42.63 -22.11 -41.48
C ASP A 37 42.78 -22.60 -40.03
N ASP A 38 43.31 -21.74 -39.15
CA ASP A 38 43.82 -22.15 -37.83
C ASP A 38 42.73 -22.14 -36.72
N ILE A 39 42.94 -22.86 -35.61
CA ILE A 39 42.07 -22.81 -34.41
C ILE A 39 42.90 -22.42 -33.18
N LEU A 40 42.68 -21.23 -32.63
CA LEU A 40 43.52 -20.65 -31.59
C LEU A 40 42.69 -20.36 -30.32
N ASN A 41 42.90 -21.14 -29.27
CA ASN A 41 42.25 -20.93 -27.97
C ASN A 41 43.21 -20.27 -26.98
N GLY A 42 42.94 -19.04 -26.55
CA GLY A 42 43.77 -18.37 -25.53
C GLY A 42 43.80 -19.16 -24.23
N GLY A 43 42.63 -19.43 -23.66
CA GLY A 43 42.51 -20.12 -22.38
C GLY A 43 41.98 -19.18 -21.31
N SER A 44 42.70 -19.02 -20.19
CA SER A 44 42.32 -18.13 -19.09
C SER A 44 43.46 -17.20 -18.65
N GLY A 45 43.30 -15.93 -18.98
CA GLY A 45 44.20 -14.81 -18.66
C GLY A 45 44.02 -13.71 -19.70
N PHE A 46 44.99 -12.79 -19.83
CA PHE A 46 44.95 -11.70 -20.81
C PHE A 46 45.73 -12.05 -22.09
N ASP A 47 45.14 -12.95 -22.88
CA ASP A 47 45.78 -13.50 -24.08
C ASP A 47 45.82 -12.51 -25.26
N THR A 48 46.93 -12.54 -26.01
CA THR A 48 47.08 -11.87 -27.31
C THR A 48 47.12 -12.91 -28.42
N VAL A 49 46.00 -13.10 -29.12
CA VAL A 49 45.88 -14.12 -30.18
C VAL A 49 45.80 -13.46 -31.56
N LEU A 50 46.62 -13.94 -32.49
CA LEU A 50 46.68 -13.52 -33.89
C LEU A 50 46.46 -14.76 -34.77
N GLY A 51 45.37 -14.79 -35.54
CA GLY A 51 45.12 -15.90 -36.48
C GLY A 51 46.21 -15.95 -37.55
N GLY A 52 46.19 -14.97 -38.45
CA GLY A 52 47.22 -14.80 -39.47
C GLY A 52 46.60 -14.62 -40.83
N SER A 53 46.94 -15.50 -41.77
CA SER A 53 46.39 -15.49 -43.13
C SER A 53 45.65 -16.80 -43.45
N GLY A 54 44.33 -16.75 -43.31
CA GLY A 54 43.38 -17.82 -43.64
C GLY A 54 42.04 -17.56 -42.97
N SER A 55 41.26 -18.61 -42.75
CA SER A 55 39.92 -18.56 -42.14
C SER A 55 39.98 -19.10 -40.71
N ASP A 56 40.53 -18.28 -39.81
CA ASP A 56 40.88 -18.72 -38.44
C ASP A 56 39.67 -18.71 -37.48
N ILE A 57 39.69 -19.63 -36.51
CA ILE A 57 38.72 -19.76 -35.42
C ILE A 57 39.43 -19.42 -34.10
N LEU A 58 39.21 -18.21 -33.60
CA LEU A 58 39.75 -17.76 -32.32
C LEU A 58 38.74 -18.04 -31.20
N ILE A 59 39.19 -18.75 -30.16
CA ILE A 59 38.41 -19.12 -28.99
C ILE A 59 38.96 -18.36 -27.79
N TYR A 60 38.11 -17.55 -27.15
CA TYR A 60 38.44 -16.83 -25.93
C TYR A 60 37.44 -17.23 -24.85
N LYS A 61 37.91 -17.45 -23.61
CA LYS A 61 37.03 -17.40 -22.46
C LYS A 61 36.94 -15.96 -21.98
N ALA A 62 35.94 -15.25 -22.47
CA ALA A 62 35.53 -14.01 -21.81
C ALA A 62 35.20 -14.33 -20.34
N PHE A 63 35.74 -13.55 -19.40
CA PHE A 63 35.04 -13.38 -18.14
C PHE A 63 33.68 -12.76 -18.44
N GLU A 64 32.63 -13.26 -17.81
CA GLU A 64 31.25 -12.90 -18.10
C GLU A 64 31.02 -11.41 -17.87
N ASN A 65 30.98 -10.64 -18.96
CA ASN A 65 30.24 -9.38 -19.14
C ASN A 65 30.44 -8.83 -20.56
N GLN A 66 29.65 -9.32 -21.52
CA GLN A 66 29.42 -8.63 -22.79
C GLN A 66 27.93 -8.71 -23.16
N TYR A 67 27.25 -7.56 -23.13
CA TYR A 67 25.88 -7.41 -23.60
C TYR A 67 25.90 -6.81 -25.01
N LEU A 68 25.11 -7.37 -25.93
CA LEU A 68 25.00 -6.91 -27.32
C LEU A 68 23.66 -6.22 -27.51
N LEU A 69 23.67 -4.96 -27.98
CA LEU A 69 22.45 -4.19 -28.24
C LEU A 69 22.27 -3.88 -29.74
N GLY A 70 21.30 -4.56 -30.36
CA GLY A 70 20.39 -4.00 -31.35
C GLY A 70 20.89 -3.75 -32.79
N SER A 71 20.39 -4.56 -33.71
CA SER A 71 20.29 -4.26 -35.15
C SER A 71 18.81 -4.17 -35.55
N THR A 72 18.33 -3.53 -36.63
CA THR A 72 18.71 -2.36 -37.43
C THR A 72 17.38 -1.98 -38.17
N PHE A 73 17.36 -1.87 -39.51
CA PHE A 73 16.20 -1.78 -40.43
C PHE A 73 15.23 -0.59 -40.35
N ALA A 74 14.90 -0.04 -41.54
CA ALA A 74 13.55 0.13 -42.11
C ALA A 74 13.65 0.72 -43.54
N ALA A 75 12.78 0.46 -44.53
CA ALA A 75 11.52 -0.28 -44.56
C ALA A 75 11.18 -0.86 -45.97
N SER A 76 10.61 -2.07 -46.03
CA SER A 76 9.37 -2.35 -46.79
C SER A 76 8.79 -3.76 -46.52
N THR A 77 7.64 -3.81 -45.84
CA THR A 77 6.70 -4.95 -45.71
C THR A 77 7.14 -6.24 -44.98
N GLN A 78 6.18 -6.88 -44.29
CA GLN A 78 6.36 -7.84 -43.20
C GLN A 78 5.39 -9.03 -43.39
N THR A 79 5.85 -10.27 -43.18
CA THR A 79 5.05 -11.35 -42.58
C THR A 79 5.96 -12.40 -41.92
N THR A 80 5.68 -12.78 -40.68
CA THR A 80 6.27 -13.95 -39.99
C THR A 80 5.19 -14.99 -39.71
N THR A 81 5.53 -16.28 -39.84
CA THR A 81 4.61 -17.38 -39.50
C THR A 81 5.33 -18.42 -38.64
N GLY A 82 4.95 -18.51 -37.35
CA GLY A 82 5.33 -19.60 -36.47
C GLY A 82 6.66 -19.46 -35.71
N GLY A 83 6.69 -18.61 -34.68
CA GLY A 83 7.82 -18.48 -33.75
C GLY A 83 7.99 -17.03 -33.29
N THR A 84 8.05 -16.79 -31.97
CA THR A 84 8.05 -15.44 -31.40
C THR A 84 9.43 -14.77 -31.55
N LEU A 85 9.50 -13.73 -32.38
CA LEU A 85 10.67 -12.84 -32.47
C LEU A 85 10.63 -11.76 -31.38
N TYR A 86 11.80 -11.40 -30.86
CA TYR A 86 12.13 -10.00 -30.55
C TYR A 86 13.08 -9.50 -31.64
N SER A 87 12.83 -8.28 -32.13
CA SER A 87 13.55 -7.64 -33.24
C SER A 87 14.80 -6.87 -32.77
N GLY A 88 15.78 -6.58 -33.63
CA GLY A 88 15.75 -6.70 -35.10
C GLY A 88 16.94 -7.43 -35.72
N THR A 89 16.97 -7.36 -37.04
CA THR A 89 17.98 -7.94 -37.94
C THR A 89 18.91 -6.85 -38.47
N ASP A 90 20.08 -7.18 -39.02
CA ASP A 90 20.81 -6.27 -39.94
C ASP A 90 20.75 -6.80 -41.38
N GLN A 91 20.65 -5.91 -42.37
CA GLN A 91 20.45 -6.27 -43.78
C GLN A 91 21.74 -6.08 -44.59
N THR A 92 22.70 -6.97 -44.40
CA THR A 92 23.81 -7.12 -45.35
C THR A 92 24.07 -8.58 -45.72
N THR A 93 23.27 -9.10 -46.66
CA THR A 93 23.79 -10.04 -47.65
C THR A 93 23.43 -9.49 -49.03
N ALA A 94 24.43 -9.11 -49.81
CA ALA A 94 24.23 -8.41 -51.08
C ALA A 94 23.73 -9.37 -52.18
N GLY A 95 22.72 -8.98 -52.97
CA GLY A 95 22.37 -9.71 -54.19
C GLY A 95 21.00 -9.44 -54.80
N SER A 96 20.90 -8.36 -55.60
CA SER A 96 19.80 -8.04 -56.55
C SER A 96 18.59 -7.26 -56.03
N VAL A 97 18.23 -6.19 -56.76
CA VAL A 97 17.07 -5.31 -56.50
C VAL A 97 15.95 -5.58 -57.51
N PRO A 98 14.73 -5.93 -57.08
CA PRO A 98 13.53 -5.87 -57.93
C PRO A 98 12.88 -4.48 -57.91
N THR A 99 12.34 -4.04 -59.05
CA THR A 99 11.72 -2.73 -59.25
C THR A 99 10.23 -2.68 -58.92
N GLN A 100 9.80 -1.60 -58.23
CA GLN A 100 8.45 -1.00 -58.12
C GLN A 100 7.17 -1.89 -58.15
N MET A 101 6.31 -1.81 -57.12
CA MET A 101 5.08 -0.95 -57.14
C MET A 101 4.13 -1.18 -55.95
N GLN A 102 3.55 -0.07 -55.42
CA GLN A 102 2.24 0.08 -54.73
C GLN A 102 1.92 -0.78 -53.47
N THR A 103 1.26 -0.34 -52.39
CA THR A 103 0.67 0.94 -51.89
C THR A 103 0.39 0.76 -50.37
N SER A 104 0.14 1.75 -49.51
CA SER A 104 0.00 3.21 -49.58
C SER A 104 0.17 3.82 -48.17
N LEU A 105 0.39 5.14 -48.07
CA LEU A 105 0.38 5.88 -46.79
C LEU A 105 -1.04 6.13 -46.25
N ASN A 106 -1.17 6.35 -44.93
CA ASN A 106 -2.09 7.37 -44.41
C ASN A 106 -1.74 7.91 -42.99
N GLY A 107 -0.92 8.98 -42.91
CA GLY A 107 -0.82 9.95 -41.78
C GLY A 107 -0.26 9.49 -40.40
N THR A 108 0.36 10.31 -39.54
CA THR A 108 0.89 11.71 -39.63
C THR A 108 1.87 11.98 -38.46
N THR A 109 3.13 12.44 -38.72
CA THR A 109 4.10 13.13 -37.78
C THR A 109 4.48 12.42 -36.44
N PHE A 110 5.72 12.37 -35.90
CA PHE A 110 6.96 13.20 -35.89
C PHE A 110 8.24 12.33 -36.17
N SER A 111 9.52 12.76 -36.25
CA SER A 111 10.23 14.08 -36.22
C SER A 111 11.11 14.45 -34.99
N GLY A 112 12.36 13.93 -34.89
CA GLY A 112 13.49 14.43 -34.07
C GLY A 112 13.75 13.66 -32.74
N TYR A 113 14.98 13.47 -32.22
CA TYR A 113 16.31 14.01 -32.57
C TYR A 113 17.48 13.02 -32.30
N ASP A 114 18.66 13.37 -32.82
CA ASP A 114 19.99 12.75 -32.64
C ASP A 114 20.85 13.58 -31.66
N SER A 115 21.75 12.93 -30.91
CA SER A 115 22.95 13.58 -30.35
C SER A 115 24.01 12.58 -29.85
N TYR A 116 24.97 12.22 -30.70
CA TYR A 116 26.36 12.66 -30.48
C TYR A 116 27.18 12.58 -31.77
N ASP A 117 27.35 13.72 -32.44
CA ASP A 117 28.53 13.90 -33.29
C ASP A 117 29.75 14.18 -32.39
N GLY A 118 30.93 13.73 -32.83
CA GLY A 118 32.18 13.89 -32.09
C GLY A 118 32.70 15.33 -32.13
N GLY A 119 31.93 16.26 -31.56
CA GLY A 119 32.27 17.68 -31.46
C GLY A 119 33.66 17.86 -30.86
N ASN A 120 34.51 18.59 -31.58
CA ASN A 120 35.95 18.68 -31.29
C ASN A 120 36.22 19.63 -30.10
N GLY A 121 35.89 19.18 -28.89
CA GLY A 121 35.79 19.97 -27.66
C GLY A 121 36.97 19.80 -26.69
N ALA A 122 38.21 20.06 -27.13
CA ALA A 122 39.36 20.09 -26.22
C ALA A 122 39.26 21.26 -25.23
N VAL A 123 38.76 21.00 -24.02
CA VAL A 123 38.77 21.96 -22.91
C VAL A 123 40.23 22.31 -22.56
N GLN A 124 40.65 23.54 -22.87
CA GLN A 124 41.90 24.08 -22.34
C GLN A 124 41.74 24.33 -20.84
N LEU A 125 42.32 23.46 -20.02
CA LEU A 125 42.48 23.64 -18.58
C LEU A 125 43.18 24.98 -18.29
N GLY A 126 42.47 25.91 -17.63
CA GLY A 126 43.05 27.17 -17.14
C GLY A 126 42.21 28.44 -17.31
N LYS A 127 41.07 28.40 -18.02
CA LYS A 127 40.20 29.59 -18.15
C LYS A 127 39.16 29.64 -17.03
N ALA A 128 39.25 30.65 -16.16
CA ALA A 128 38.21 30.89 -15.16
C ALA A 128 36.85 31.12 -15.85
N GLY A 129 35.86 30.29 -15.53
CA GLY A 129 34.49 30.36 -16.07
C GLY A 129 34.08 29.24 -17.03
N SER A 130 34.88 28.21 -17.27
CA SER A 130 34.42 26.99 -17.95
C SER A 130 33.72 26.04 -16.98
N THR A 131 32.47 25.68 -17.27
CA THR A 131 31.77 24.56 -16.63
C THR A 131 32.33 23.21 -17.13
N PRO A 132 32.43 22.17 -16.29
CA PRO A 132 32.63 20.81 -16.77
C PRO A 132 31.52 20.38 -17.73
N ASP A 133 31.86 19.51 -18.68
CA ASP A 133 30.87 18.75 -19.44
C ASP A 133 30.38 17.57 -18.57
N ALA A 134 29.12 17.17 -18.69
CA ALA A 134 28.46 16.26 -17.75
C ALA A 134 27.93 15.00 -18.44
N ASP A 135 28.66 13.90 -18.32
CA ASP A 135 28.35 12.62 -18.96
C ASP A 135 27.33 11.80 -18.14
N THR A 136 26.16 11.52 -18.70
CA THR A 136 25.09 10.75 -18.03
C THR A 136 24.92 9.36 -18.68
N LEU A 137 25.07 8.30 -17.89
CA LEU A 137 24.75 6.93 -18.30
C LEU A 137 23.38 6.51 -17.74
N GLN A 138 22.42 6.24 -18.62
CA GLN A 138 21.10 5.73 -18.25
C GLN A 138 21.10 4.20 -18.23
N ILE A 139 20.55 3.60 -17.17
CA ILE A 139 20.45 2.14 -17.01
C ILE A 139 19.03 1.80 -16.58
N TRP A 140 18.30 1.05 -17.42
CA TRP A 140 16.96 0.57 -17.10
C TRP A 140 17.05 -0.74 -16.30
N LEU A 141 16.40 -0.77 -15.13
CA LEU A 141 16.33 -1.93 -14.24
C LEU A 141 14.86 -2.28 -13.99
N SER A 142 14.53 -3.56 -13.94
CA SER A 142 13.21 -4.00 -13.49
C SER A 142 13.05 -3.81 -11.97
N ALA A 143 11.81 -3.73 -11.49
CA ALA A 143 11.52 -3.57 -10.06
C ALA A 143 12.20 -4.65 -9.19
N ALA A 144 12.28 -5.89 -9.67
CA ALA A 144 12.96 -6.99 -8.98
C ALA A 144 14.49 -6.80 -8.88
N GLN A 145 15.11 -6.26 -9.94
CA GLN A 145 16.55 -5.91 -9.92
C GLN A 145 16.82 -4.71 -9.01
N LEU A 146 15.83 -3.83 -8.80
CA LEU A 146 15.96 -2.70 -7.88
C LEU A 146 15.91 -3.10 -6.41
N SER A 147 15.12 -4.13 -6.09
CA SER A 147 15.08 -4.73 -4.75
C SER A 147 16.27 -5.65 -4.44
N ASP A 148 17.18 -5.87 -5.38
CA ASP A 148 18.33 -6.73 -5.18
C ASP A 148 19.44 -6.00 -4.39
N ALA A 149 19.81 -6.59 -3.25
CA ALA A 149 20.78 -6.00 -2.33
C ALA A 149 22.21 -5.97 -2.88
N ALA A 150 22.58 -6.89 -3.78
CA ALA A 150 23.90 -6.90 -4.42
C ALA A 150 23.97 -5.80 -5.50
N ILE A 151 22.94 -5.66 -6.33
CA ILE A 151 22.83 -4.56 -7.31
C ILE A 151 22.85 -3.21 -6.59
N THR A 152 22.13 -3.08 -5.48
CA THR A 152 22.12 -1.86 -4.64
C THR A 152 23.51 -1.55 -4.05
N ALA A 153 24.25 -2.56 -3.58
CA ALA A 153 25.60 -2.39 -3.06
C ALA A 153 26.62 -2.02 -4.14
N GLU A 154 26.47 -2.58 -5.35
CA GLU A 154 27.34 -2.30 -6.49
C GLU A 154 27.13 -0.87 -7.02
N ILE A 155 25.87 -0.40 -7.11
CA ILE A 155 25.53 1.01 -7.39
C ILE A 155 26.17 1.97 -6.36
N ALA A 156 26.26 1.56 -5.08
CA ALA A 156 26.90 2.37 -4.04
C ALA A 156 28.44 2.40 -4.16
N TYR A 157 29.08 1.33 -4.64
CA TYR A 157 30.53 1.21 -4.79
C TYR A 157 31.11 2.20 -5.81
N PHE A 158 30.43 2.41 -6.94
CA PHE A 158 30.91 3.29 -8.03
C PHE A 158 31.02 4.78 -7.66
N LYS A 159 30.47 5.23 -6.52
CA LYS A 159 30.47 6.65 -6.12
C LYS A 159 31.81 7.19 -5.61
N ASN A 160 32.77 6.35 -5.23
CA ASN A 160 33.87 6.73 -4.32
C ASN A 160 35.30 6.66 -4.89
N VAL A 161 35.51 6.55 -6.21
CA VAL A 161 36.85 6.40 -6.81
C VAL A 161 37.39 7.70 -7.40
N TRP A 162 38.52 8.18 -6.88
CA TRP A 162 39.32 9.27 -7.45
C TRP A 162 40.73 8.74 -7.75
N LEU A 163 41.33 9.10 -8.90
CA LEU A 163 42.73 8.77 -9.21
C LEU A 163 43.54 10.01 -9.65
N PRO A 164 44.87 10.04 -9.40
CA PRO A 164 45.71 11.20 -9.70
C PRO A 164 46.14 11.25 -11.17
N ALA A 165 46.41 12.46 -11.67
CA ALA A 165 46.94 12.68 -13.02
C ALA A 165 48.35 12.07 -13.19
N HIS A 166 48.54 11.30 -14.27
CA HIS A 166 49.81 10.66 -14.58
C HIS A 166 50.76 11.62 -15.31
N ILE A 167 51.50 12.45 -14.56
CA ILE A 167 52.54 13.34 -15.11
C ILE A 167 53.84 12.53 -15.31
N SER A 168 54.47 12.66 -16.48
CA SER A 168 55.81 12.12 -16.74
C SER A 168 56.85 12.74 -15.80
N ALA A 169 57.48 11.91 -14.97
CA ALA A 169 58.43 12.34 -13.95
C ALA A 169 59.78 12.83 -14.53
N GLN A 170 60.02 12.68 -15.84
CA GLN A 170 61.28 13.03 -16.49
C GLN A 170 61.25 14.38 -17.23
N THR A 171 60.08 14.89 -17.62
CA THR A 171 59.97 16.08 -18.51
C THR A 171 58.99 17.16 -18.05
N GLY A 172 58.00 16.83 -17.20
CA GLY A 172 57.11 17.83 -16.61
C GLY A 172 56.19 18.59 -17.59
N GLN A 173 55.97 18.08 -18.80
CA GLN A 173 54.98 18.60 -19.75
C GLN A 173 54.04 17.50 -20.25
N ALA A 174 52.85 17.90 -20.71
CA ALA A 174 51.90 17.00 -21.35
C ALA A 174 52.27 16.80 -22.82
N ASP A 175 52.38 15.54 -23.26
CA ASP A 175 52.79 15.21 -24.63
C ASP A 175 51.70 15.53 -25.67
N SER A 176 52.18 15.95 -26.85
CA SER A 176 51.41 16.41 -28.00
C SER A 176 52.28 16.16 -29.25
N SER A 177 51.82 15.69 -30.41
CA SER A 177 50.45 15.42 -30.88
C SER A 177 50.50 14.55 -32.13
N VAL A 178 49.56 13.60 -32.25
CA VAL A 178 48.85 13.08 -33.45
C VAL A 178 48.41 11.65 -33.14
N TYR A 179 47.11 11.41 -33.12
CA TYR A 179 46.49 10.10 -32.83
C TYR A 179 45.60 9.68 -34.00
N THR A 180 45.65 8.40 -34.37
CA THR A 180 44.75 7.80 -35.37
C THR A 180 43.98 6.67 -34.70
N PHE A 181 42.72 6.92 -34.36
CA PHE A 181 41.87 5.93 -33.69
C PHE A 181 41.19 5.04 -34.74
N LYS A 182 41.38 3.71 -34.65
CA LYS A 182 40.57 2.72 -35.39
C LYS A 182 39.39 2.18 -34.57
N THR A 183 39.52 2.25 -33.26
CA THR A 183 38.45 2.14 -32.26
C THR A 183 38.61 3.31 -31.32
N LEU A 184 37.51 3.99 -31.01
CA LEU A 184 37.45 4.93 -29.90
C LEU A 184 37.16 4.11 -28.65
N ASP A 185 38.20 3.67 -27.95
CA ASP A 185 38.04 3.10 -26.61
C ASP A 185 37.60 4.23 -25.66
N LEU A 186 36.29 4.43 -25.58
CA LEU A 186 35.66 5.21 -24.51
C LEU A 186 35.84 4.46 -23.19
N LYS A 187 37.01 4.63 -22.57
CA LYS A 187 37.17 4.38 -21.15
C LYS A 187 36.22 5.32 -20.42
N VAL A 188 35.12 4.78 -19.89
CA VAL A 188 34.31 5.45 -18.87
C VAL A 188 35.22 5.67 -17.66
N THR A 189 35.79 6.86 -17.54
CA THR A 189 36.77 7.21 -16.49
C THR A 189 36.10 7.46 -15.14
N GLY A 190 34.79 7.65 -15.14
CA GLY A 190 33.88 7.59 -14.00
C GLY A 190 32.44 7.55 -14.49
N VAL A 191 31.53 6.93 -13.72
CA VAL A 191 30.08 7.09 -13.93
C VAL A 191 29.64 8.23 -13.00
N GLU A 192 29.47 9.43 -13.56
CA GLU A 192 29.18 10.63 -12.74
C GLU A 192 27.76 10.59 -12.15
N LYS A 193 26.82 9.92 -12.84
CA LYS A 193 25.45 9.71 -12.38
C LYS A 193 24.85 8.40 -12.90
N VAL A 194 24.18 7.67 -12.01
CA VAL A 194 23.25 6.57 -12.36
C VAL A 194 21.83 7.11 -12.23
N VAL A 195 21.00 6.89 -13.26
CA VAL A 195 19.58 7.23 -13.25
C VAL A 195 18.77 5.95 -13.44
N VAL A 196 17.91 5.64 -12.47
CA VAL A 196 16.97 4.51 -12.53
C VAL A 196 15.62 5.04 -12.99
N LEU A 197 15.13 4.46 -14.08
CA LEU A 197 13.84 4.78 -14.69
C LEU A 197 12.95 3.53 -14.78
N ASP A 198 11.63 3.73 -14.74
CA ASP A 198 10.63 2.71 -15.02
C ASP A 198 10.62 2.30 -16.51
N SER A 199 9.73 1.36 -16.88
CA SER A 199 9.56 0.90 -18.26
C SER A 199 9.02 1.95 -19.23
N ALA A 200 8.60 3.12 -18.74
CA ALA A 200 8.17 4.28 -19.52
C ALA A 200 9.24 5.40 -19.54
N GLY A 201 10.42 5.17 -18.96
CA GLY A 201 11.52 6.14 -18.93
C GLY A 201 11.36 7.23 -17.87
N LYS A 202 10.61 6.98 -16.79
CA LYS A 202 10.35 7.95 -15.71
C LYS A 202 10.98 7.53 -14.39
N ALA A 203 11.51 8.49 -13.61
CA ALA A 203 12.09 8.20 -12.31
C ALA A 203 10.97 7.78 -11.32
N PRO A 204 11.04 6.59 -10.67
CA PRO A 204 9.94 6.11 -9.84
C PRO A 204 9.94 6.69 -8.42
N VAL A 205 8.75 6.70 -7.81
CA VAL A 205 8.53 7.00 -6.38
C VAL A 205 7.85 5.83 -5.70
N ALA A 206 8.45 5.33 -4.61
CA ALA A 206 7.77 4.43 -3.69
C ALA A 206 7.04 5.26 -2.64
N VAL A 207 5.70 5.13 -2.61
CA VAL A 207 4.84 5.66 -1.55
C VAL A 207 4.56 4.51 -0.59
N ASN A 208 4.63 4.76 0.72
CA ASN A 208 4.29 3.76 1.72
C ASN A 208 3.64 4.42 2.94
N ILE A 209 2.37 4.12 3.19
CA ILE A 209 1.66 4.35 4.45
C ILE A 209 2.17 3.27 5.43
N VAL A 210 2.71 3.67 6.58
CA VAL A 210 3.45 2.75 7.46
C VAL A 210 2.53 1.75 8.16
N ASP A 211 1.32 2.17 8.51
CA ASP A 211 0.36 1.34 9.24
C ASP A 211 -0.57 0.61 8.27
N SER A 212 -0.83 -0.67 8.54
CA SER A 212 -1.65 -1.53 7.68
C SER A 212 -3.16 -1.28 7.77
N ALA A 213 -3.60 -0.65 8.86
CA ALA A 213 -4.98 -0.24 9.12
C ALA A 213 -4.99 0.95 10.09
N LEU A 214 -6.05 1.75 10.07
CA LEU A 214 -6.28 2.91 10.95
C LEU A 214 -7.68 2.85 11.57
N ASN A 215 -7.80 3.28 12.83
CA ASN A 215 -9.06 3.30 13.58
C ASN A 215 -9.17 4.54 14.48
N ASP A 216 -10.25 4.75 15.23
CA ASP A 216 -10.45 5.96 16.06
C ASP A 216 -9.36 6.14 17.13
N SER A 217 -8.80 5.04 17.65
CA SER A 217 -7.72 5.06 18.64
C SER A 217 -6.33 5.37 18.05
N ASP A 218 -6.13 5.05 16.77
CA ASP A 218 -4.91 5.28 16.00
C ASP A 218 -5.25 5.70 14.57
N ASN A 219 -5.77 6.92 14.44
CA ASN A 219 -6.36 7.40 13.18
C ASN A 219 -5.34 8.00 12.20
N SER A 220 -4.04 7.81 12.43
CA SER A 220 -3.03 8.48 11.62
C SER A 220 -1.71 7.75 11.46
N SER A 221 -1.27 7.61 10.21
CA SER A 221 -0.01 6.98 9.84
C SER A 221 1.05 7.98 9.35
N VAL A 222 2.32 7.61 9.54
CA VAL A 222 3.41 8.21 8.76
C VAL A 222 3.33 7.69 7.33
N VAL A 223 3.48 8.59 6.35
CA VAL A 223 3.67 8.25 4.94
C VAL A 223 5.09 8.58 4.55
N THR A 224 5.77 7.65 3.90
CA THR A 224 7.10 7.86 3.33
C THR A 224 7.04 7.94 1.81
N PHE A 225 7.87 8.80 1.23
CA PHE A 225 8.08 8.92 -0.21
C PHE A 225 9.57 8.73 -0.47
N THR A 226 9.93 7.65 -1.14
CA THR A 226 11.31 7.26 -1.43
C THR A 226 11.55 7.30 -2.94
N PHE A 227 12.55 8.07 -3.36
CA PHE A 227 12.97 8.21 -4.75
C PHE A 227 14.31 7.50 -4.97
N THR A 228 14.57 7.06 -6.21
CA THR A 228 15.83 6.37 -6.58
C THR A 228 17.05 7.30 -6.62
N GLY A 229 16.84 8.62 -6.51
CA GLY A 229 17.87 9.63 -6.40
C GLY A 229 17.28 11.03 -6.22
N PRO A 230 18.13 12.08 -6.17
CA PRO A 230 17.70 13.45 -5.89
C PRO A 230 16.70 14.00 -6.90
N VAL A 231 15.53 14.44 -6.41
CA VAL A 231 14.45 15.05 -7.18
C VAL A 231 14.36 16.56 -6.99
N THR A 232 13.66 17.21 -7.91
CA THR A 232 13.36 18.64 -7.94
C THR A 232 11.87 18.85 -8.20
N GLY A 233 11.31 19.91 -7.63
CA GLY A 233 9.90 20.27 -7.81
C GLY A 233 8.88 19.52 -6.95
N PHE A 234 9.25 18.40 -6.29
CA PHE A 234 8.31 17.64 -5.44
C PHE A 234 7.92 18.41 -4.18
N THR A 235 6.62 18.64 -4.00
CA THR A 235 6.00 19.35 -2.88
C THR A 235 4.73 18.66 -2.39
N ALA A 236 4.15 19.13 -1.28
CA ALA A 236 2.87 18.64 -0.78
C ALA A 236 1.69 18.82 -1.78
N ALA A 237 1.79 19.74 -2.75
CA ALA A 237 0.75 19.96 -3.76
C ALA A 237 0.72 18.86 -4.85
N ASP A 238 1.79 18.07 -4.93
CA ASP A 238 1.98 16.99 -5.92
C ASP A 238 1.42 15.64 -5.43
N VAL A 239 0.96 15.62 -4.18
CA VAL A 239 0.40 14.46 -3.49
C VAL A 239 -1.10 14.65 -3.31
N THR A 240 -1.86 13.60 -3.59
CA THR A 240 -3.30 13.53 -3.37
C THR A 240 -3.60 12.47 -2.31
N ALA A 241 -4.55 12.77 -1.43
CA ALA A 241 -5.05 11.85 -0.41
C ALA A 241 -6.55 11.58 -0.63
N SER A 242 -6.99 10.35 -0.42
CA SER A 242 -8.40 9.94 -0.44
C SER A 242 -8.80 9.40 0.93
N HIS A 243 -10.00 9.77 1.37
CA HIS A 243 -10.57 9.40 2.69
C HIS A 243 -9.65 9.74 3.88
N GLY A 244 -8.92 10.85 3.76
CA GLY A 244 -8.03 11.38 4.78
C GLY A 244 -7.38 12.68 4.33
N THR A 245 -6.52 13.22 5.19
CA THR A 245 -5.77 14.46 4.95
C THR A 245 -4.28 14.24 5.14
N LEU A 246 -3.46 14.96 4.37
CA LEU A 246 -2.00 14.99 4.55
C LEU A 246 -1.58 16.28 5.25
N THR A 247 -0.81 16.12 6.31
CA THR A 247 -0.19 17.17 7.12
C THR A 247 1.29 16.87 7.32
N ASP A 248 2.03 17.77 7.99
CA ASP A 248 3.43 17.56 8.39
C ASP A 248 4.36 17.05 7.26
N PHE A 249 4.22 17.63 6.06
CA PHE A 249 5.07 17.30 4.92
C PHE A 249 6.49 17.83 5.14
N VAL A 250 7.44 16.93 5.32
CA VAL A 250 8.84 17.20 5.68
C VAL A 250 9.78 16.60 4.63
N VAL A 251 10.78 17.39 4.23
CA VAL A 251 11.91 16.93 3.43
C VAL A 251 12.97 16.39 4.39
N ILE A 252 13.32 15.11 4.27
CA ILE A 252 14.39 14.48 5.08
C ILE A 252 15.74 14.71 4.37
N ASP A 253 15.79 14.39 3.08
CA ASP A 253 16.88 14.73 2.17
C ASP A 253 16.32 14.87 0.73
N ALA A 254 17.20 15.03 -0.26
CA ALA A 254 16.77 15.26 -1.65
C ALA A 254 16.07 14.05 -2.33
N SER A 255 16.07 12.87 -1.70
CA SER A 255 15.47 11.62 -2.21
C SER A 255 14.46 10.99 -1.22
N HIS A 256 14.27 11.58 -0.03
CA HIS A 256 13.39 11.05 1.02
C HIS A 256 12.54 12.14 1.64
N TYR A 257 11.23 11.90 1.67
CA TYR A 257 10.23 12.82 2.22
C TYR A 257 9.27 12.04 3.11
N THR A 258 8.70 12.70 4.11
CA THR A 258 7.66 12.13 4.97
C THR A 258 6.46 13.06 5.08
N ALA A 259 5.29 12.51 5.33
CA ALA A 259 4.10 13.26 5.71
C ALA A 259 3.32 12.49 6.78
N LYS A 260 2.34 13.13 7.39
CA LYS A 260 1.36 12.49 8.26
C LYS A 260 0.02 12.38 7.51
N PHE A 261 -0.44 11.16 7.28
CA PHE A 261 -1.81 10.89 6.82
C PHE A 261 -2.71 10.71 8.04
N THR A 262 -3.79 11.46 8.13
CA THR A 262 -4.86 11.26 9.12
C THR A 262 -6.13 10.88 8.39
N ALA A 263 -6.72 9.76 8.78
CA ALA A 263 -7.97 9.24 8.24
C ALA A 263 -9.13 10.24 8.39
N ALA A 264 -10.13 10.13 7.54
CA ALA A 264 -11.41 10.80 7.76
C ALA A 264 -12.13 10.16 8.97
N ASP A 265 -12.83 10.98 9.74
CA ASP A 265 -13.70 10.58 10.85
C ASP A 265 -15.00 9.94 10.31
N GLY A 266 -15.52 8.90 10.98
CA GLY A 266 -16.77 8.23 10.63
C GLY A 266 -16.75 7.47 9.29
N PHE A 267 -15.64 6.79 8.95
CA PHE A 267 -15.45 6.14 7.65
C PHE A 267 -14.95 4.69 7.77
N ASP A 268 -15.70 3.75 7.18
CA ASP A 268 -15.26 2.38 6.86
C ASP A 268 -14.92 2.27 5.36
N GLY A 269 -13.70 1.81 5.06
CA GLY A 269 -13.27 1.48 3.71
C GLY A 269 -11.77 1.58 3.48
N ILE A 270 -11.38 2.05 2.28
CA ILE A 270 -9.97 2.17 1.88
C ILE A 270 -9.60 3.64 1.68
N GLY A 271 -8.61 4.10 2.45
CA GLY A 271 -7.89 5.34 2.21
C GLY A 271 -6.72 5.15 1.26
N SER A 272 -6.23 6.25 0.68
CA SER A 272 -5.05 6.19 -0.19
C SER A 272 -4.25 7.48 -0.21
N VAL A 273 -2.98 7.35 -0.57
CA VAL A 273 -2.09 8.46 -0.88
C VAL A 273 -1.43 8.18 -2.23
N SER A 274 -1.45 9.14 -3.15
CA SER A 274 -0.85 8.99 -4.48
C SER A 274 -0.18 10.25 -5.00
N VAL A 275 0.91 10.04 -5.74
CA VAL A 275 1.71 11.06 -6.43
C VAL A 275 1.40 10.99 -7.92
N ALA A 276 1.04 12.13 -8.53
CA ALA A 276 0.73 12.20 -9.95
C ALA A 276 1.98 12.09 -10.82
N ALA A 277 1.91 11.36 -11.93
CA ALA A 277 3.03 11.24 -12.87
C ALA A 277 3.36 12.59 -13.52
N GLY A 278 4.64 12.96 -13.53
CA GLY A 278 5.15 14.23 -14.08
C GLY A 278 5.07 15.43 -13.15
N SER A 279 4.71 15.23 -11.87
CA SER A 279 4.66 16.30 -10.86
C SER A 279 6.03 16.75 -10.33
N TYR A 280 7.03 15.87 -10.42
CA TYR A 280 8.43 16.15 -10.08
C TYR A 280 9.34 15.79 -11.25
N THR A 281 10.59 16.25 -11.18
CA THR A 281 11.67 15.84 -12.10
C THR A 281 12.85 15.29 -11.32
N ASP A 282 13.60 14.35 -11.90
CA ASP A 282 14.91 14.00 -11.36
C ASP A 282 15.93 15.13 -11.63
N SER A 283 17.11 15.02 -11.02
CA SER A 283 18.21 15.96 -11.23
C SER A 283 18.88 15.87 -12.62
N ALA A 284 18.33 15.11 -13.57
CA ALA A 284 18.69 15.10 -14.99
C ALA A 284 17.56 15.70 -15.87
N GLY A 285 16.46 16.15 -15.24
CA GLY A 285 15.30 16.76 -15.91
C GLY A 285 14.26 15.75 -16.40
N ASN A 286 14.42 14.45 -16.11
CA ASN A 286 13.44 13.44 -16.51
C ASN A 286 12.18 13.55 -15.64
N ALA A 287 11.01 13.49 -16.27
CA ALA A 287 9.74 13.56 -15.56
C ALA A 287 9.52 12.34 -14.66
N GLY A 288 9.02 12.58 -13.45
CA GLY A 288 8.72 11.54 -12.45
C GLY A 288 7.57 10.61 -12.85
N ALA A 289 7.62 9.37 -12.38
CA ALA A 289 6.52 8.42 -12.49
C ALA A 289 5.44 8.73 -11.45
N GLY A 290 4.25 8.15 -11.64
CA GLY A 290 3.24 8.12 -10.59
C GLY A 290 3.55 7.00 -9.60
N GLY A 291 3.01 7.13 -8.39
CA GLY A 291 3.10 6.09 -7.35
C GLY A 291 1.99 6.30 -6.33
N GLY A 292 1.72 5.30 -5.50
CA GLY A 292 0.69 5.42 -4.47
C GLY A 292 0.57 4.16 -3.64
N ASP A 293 -0.13 4.31 -2.52
CA ASP A 293 -0.37 3.26 -1.54
C ASP A 293 -1.75 3.40 -0.90
N THR A 294 -2.24 2.34 -0.28
CA THR A 294 -3.59 2.21 0.25
C THR A 294 -3.58 1.64 1.67
N VAL A 295 -4.46 2.15 2.53
CA VAL A 295 -4.61 1.70 3.92
C VAL A 295 -6.08 1.39 4.20
N ALA A 296 -6.35 0.34 4.98
CA ALA A 296 -7.69 0.08 5.50
C ALA A 296 -8.01 1.12 6.57
N ILE A 297 -9.19 1.71 6.52
CA ILE A 297 -9.66 2.69 7.51
C ILE A 297 -10.99 2.18 8.04
N ASP A 298 -11.10 2.11 9.36
CA ASP A 298 -12.34 1.90 10.05
C ASP A 298 -12.39 2.84 11.25
N THR A 299 -12.88 4.05 11.02
CA THR A 299 -13.17 5.08 12.03
C THR A 299 -14.69 5.22 12.25
N LEU A 300 -15.47 4.18 11.92
CA LEU A 300 -16.92 4.22 12.01
C LEU A 300 -17.38 3.65 13.34
N ASN A 301 -17.56 4.53 14.32
CA ASN A 301 -17.93 4.12 15.67
C ASN A 301 -19.25 3.33 15.71
N PRO A 302 -19.26 2.12 16.32
CA PRO A 302 -20.46 1.29 16.35
C PRO A 302 -21.58 1.98 17.12
N THR A 303 -22.80 1.78 16.64
CA THR A 303 -24.04 2.31 17.23
C THR A 303 -24.88 1.15 17.76
N VAL A 304 -25.72 1.41 18.76
CA VAL A 304 -26.71 0.45 19.25
C VAL A 304 -28.07 1.13 19.46
N VAL A 305 -29.12 0.48 18.98
CA VAL A 305 -30.51 0.84 19.24
C VAL A 305 -31.06 -0.10 20.31
N VAL A 306 -31.68 0.46 21.34
CA VAL A 306 -32.33 -0.27 22.43
C VAL A 306 -33.84 -0.17 22.27
N ALA A 307 -34.55 -1.28 22.37
CA ALA A 307 -36.01 -1.33 22.30
C ALA A 307 -36.60 -2.27 23.37
N LEU A 308 -37.53 -1.77 24.18
CA LEU A 308 -38.44 -2.53 25.02
C LEU A 308 -39.64 -2.99 24.19
N ASP A 309 -40.03 -4.26 24.33
CA ASP A 309 -41.25 -4.78 23.69
C ASP A 309 -42.57 -4.23 24.31
N ARG A 310 -42.49 -3.52 25.44
CA ARG A 310 -43.65 -3.00 26.19
C ARG A 310 -43.49 -1.54 26.62
N ASP A 311 -44.48 -0.72 26.25
CA ASP A 311 -44.62 0.68 26.70
C ASP A 311 -45.26 0.82 28.10
N THR A 312 -45.90 -0.24 28.61
CA THR A 312 -46.65 -0.25 29.86
C THR A 312 -46.44 -1.55 30.66
N PHE A 313 -46.23 -1.39 31.97
CA PHE A 313 -46.08 -2.49 32.93
C PHE A 313 -47.11 -2.39 34.05
N ASP A 314 -47.63 -3.54 34.45
CA ASP A 314 -48.55 -3.75 35.56
C ASP A 314 -48.17 -5.03 36.31
N ASP A 315 -48.82 -5.32 37.45
CA ASP A 315 -48.54 -6.51 38.27
C ASP A 315 -48.74 -7.86 37.56
N HIS A 316 -49.54 -7.90 36.49
CA HIS A 316 -49.76 -9.10 35.68
C HIS A 316 -48.74 -9.21 34.52
N HIS A 317 -48.07 -8.10 34.19
CA HIS A 317 -47.14 -7.97 33.08
C HIS A 317 -45.86 -7.21 33.49
N ASN A 318 -45.26 -7.61 34.61
CA ASN A 318 -44.09 -6.94 35.18
C ASN A 318 -42.75 -7.28 34.48
N THR A 319 -42.79 -7.97 33.33
CA THR A 319 -41.61 -8.29 32.51
C THR A 319 -41.82 -7.99 31.03
N SER A 320 -40.71 -7.68 30.35
CA SER A 320 -40.65 -7.43 28.90
C SER A 320 -39.35 -8.00 28.35
N ALA A 321 -39.34 -8.39 27.07
CA ALA A 321 -38.08 -8.51 26.34
C ALA A 321 -37.50 -7.10 26.09
N VAL A 322 -36.17 -7.06 25.93
CA VAL A 322 -35.40 -5.93 25.41
C VAL A 322 -34.57 -6.45 24.25
N THR A 323 -34.60 -5.73 23.13
CA THR A 323 -33.73 -5.98 21.97
C THR A 323 -32.66 -4.89 21.87
N PHE A 324 -31.43 -5.30 21.64
CA PHE A 324 -30.29 -4.43 21.33
C PHE A 324 -29.83 -4.74 19.91
N THR A 325 -29.94 -3.76 19.01
CA THR A 325 -29.57 -3.92 17.59
C THR A 325 -28.40 -3.01 17.28
N PHE A 326 -27.28 -3.60 16.89
CA PHE A 326 -26.03 -2.90 16.64
C PHE A 326 -25.84 -2.61 15.15
N SER A 327 -25.18 -1.51 14.79
CA SER A 327 -24.75 -1.30 13.39
C SER A 327 -23.69 -2.32 12.97
N GLU A 328 -22.88 -2.80 13.92
CA GLU A 328 -21.72 -3.67 13.73
C GLU A 328 -21.63 -4.73 14.83
N VAL A 329 -20.72 -5.71 14.72
CA VAL A 329 -20.63 -6.78 15.71
C VAL A 329 -19.91 -6.26 16.96
N PRO A 330 -20.53 -6.22 18.15
CA PRO A 330 -19.88 -5.68 19.33
C PRO A 330 -18.84 -6.65 19.90
N SER A 331 -17.69 -6.10 20.26
CA SER A 331 -16.65 -6.70 21.08
C SER A 331 -16.79 -6.23 22.53
N GLY A 332 -16.86 -7.18 23.46
CA GLY A 332 -16.85 -6.89 24.90
C GLY A 332 -18.21 -6.51 25.52
N PHE A 333 -19.26 -6.28 24.72
CA PHE A 333 -20.59 -5.89 25.23
C PHE A 333 -21.16 -6.91 26.22
N ASP A 334 -21.45 -6.48 27.45
CA ASP A 334 -22.09 -7.26 28.49
C ASP A 334 -23.13 -6.48 29.32
N ALA A 335 -23.67 -7.10 30.38
CA ALA A 335 -24.73 -6.50 31.19
C ALA A 335 -24.30 -5.27 32.02
N GLY A 336 -22.99 -5.04 32.18
CA GLY A 336 -22.42 -3.87 32.86
C GLY A 336 -22.49 -2.59 32.04
N ASP A 337 -22.60 -2.68 30.71
CA ASP A 337 -22.70 -1.55 29.79
C ASP A 337 -24.10 -0.92 29.77
N ILE A 338 -25.09 -1.67 30.27
CA ILE A 338 -26.51 -1.34 30.18
C ILE A 338 -26.94 -0.57 31.43
N THR A 339 -27.33 0.68 31.23
CA THR A 339 -27.91 1.53 32.27
C THR A 339 -29.42 1.30 32.36
N VAL A 340 -29.90 0.98 33.57
CA VAL A 340 -31.31 0.71 33.86
C VAL A 340 -31.81 1.59 35.01
N THR A 341 -33.01 2.14 34.88
CA THR A 341 -33.73 2.82 35.98
C THR A 341 -35.07 2.13 36.24
N GLY A 342 -35.41 1.94 37.53
CA GLY A 342 -36.72 1.45 38.00
C GLY A 342 -36.98 -0.05 37.78
N GLY A 343 -35.96 -0.82 37.41
CA GLY A 343 -36.07 -2.26 37.17
C GLY A 343 -34.72 -2.97 37.24
N LEU A 344 -34.68 -4.19 36.72
CA LEU A 344 -33.49 -5.02 36.56
C LEU A 344 -33.47 -5.63 35.16
N ILE A 345 -32.27 -5.85 34.63
CA ILE A 345 -32.05 -6.64 33.41
C ILE A 345 -31.44 -8.00 33.75
N SER A 346 -31.84 -9.03 33.01
CA SER A 346 -31.36 -10.40 33.22
C SER A 346 -31.37 -11.20 31.91
N GLY A 347 -30.56 -12.27 31.86
CA GLY A 347 -30.57 -13.19 30.72
C GLY A 347 -30.12 -12.58 29.39
N LEU A 348 -29.18 -11.63 29.41
CA LEU A 348 -28.59 -11.06 28.20
C LEU A 348 -27.91 -12.17 27.36
N THR A 349 -28.36 -12.33 26.11
CA THR A 349 -27.84 -13.33 25.16
C THR A 349 -27.78 -12.76 23.75
N GLN A 350 -26.76 -13.15 22.98
CA GLN A 350 -26.69 -12.86 21.54
C GLN A 350 -27.70 -13.75 20.79
N ASP A 351 -28.56 -13.15 19.96
CA ASP A 351 -29.56 -13.88 19.17
C ASP A 351 -29.01 -14.31 17.81
N LEU A 352 -28.11 -15.30 17.82
CA LEU A 352 -27.59 -15.92 16.60
C LEU A 352 -28.65 -16.74 15.82
N ALA A 353 -29.84 -16.94 16.38
CA ALA A 353 -30.91 -17.71 15.75
C ALA A 353 -31.85 -16.82 14.92
N GLY A 354 -32.21 -15.64 15.43
CA GLY A 354 -32.92 -14.59 14.71
C GLY A 354 -32.00 -13.75 13.82
N ASP A 355 -30.77 -13.49 14.26
CA ASP A 355 -29.77 -12.71 13.52
C ASP A 355 -28.40 -13.42 13.45
N PRO A 356 -28.17 -14.24 12.40
CA PRO A 356 -26.89 -14.89 12.16
C PRO A 356 -25.71 -13.94 11.88
N SER A 357 -25.93 -12.62 11.75
CA SER A 357 -24.84 -11.64 11.65
C SER A 357 -24.20 -11.32 13.01
N GLY A 358 -24.85 -11.70 14.11
CA GLY A 358 -24.36 -11.47 15.48
C GLY A 358 -24.56 -10.04 15.99
N LYS A 359 -25.33 -9.21 15.27
CA LYS A 359 -25.60 -7.80 15.58
C LYS A 359 -26.86 -7.58 16.41
N THR A 360 -27.46 -8.64 16.95
CA THR A 360 -28.66 -8.57 17.78
C THR A 360 -28.46 -9.31 19.10
N TYR A 361 -28.77 -8.66 20.21
CA TYR A 361 -28.79 -9.24 21.54
C TYR A 361 -30.19 -9.05 22.16
N THR A 362 -30.61 -10.00 22.98
CA THR A 362 -31.89 -9.96 23.70
C THR A 362 -31.68 -10.14 25.20
N ALA A 363 -32.53 -9.54 26.00
CA ALA A 363 -32.56 -9.72 27.45
C ALA A 363 -34.00 -9.65 27.98
N THR A 364 -34.19 -10.01 29.25
CA THR A 364 -35.45 -9.79 29.98
C THR A 364 -35.31 -8.64 30.96
N PHE A 365 -36.17 -7.63 30.80
CA PHE A 365 -36.35 -6.54 31.75
C PHE A 365 -37.48 -6.87 32.72
N THR A 366 -37.28 -6.59 34.00
CA THR A 366 -38.28 -6.74 35.06
C THR A 366 -38.42 -5.41 35.80
N VAL A 367 -39.63 -4.85 35.86
CA VAL A 367 -39.89 -3.62 36.64
C VAL A 367 -39.79 -3.89 38.14
N SER A 368 -39.52 -2.84 38.90
CA SER A 368 -39.64 -2.87 40.36
C SER A 368 -41.11 -2.98 40.77
N ASP A 369 -41.36 -3.80 41.77
CA ASP A 369 -42.65 -3.95 42.45
C ASP A 369 -43.01 -2.68 43.26
N ASN A 370 -44.30 -2.40 43.45
CA ASN A 370 -44.82 -1.22 44.17
C ASN A 370 -44.30 0.14 43.63
N SER A 371 -44.24 0.31 42.30
CA SER A 371 -43.74 1.51 41.63
C SER A 371 -44.74 2.12 40.65
N THR A 372 -44.83 3.45 40.65
CA THR A 372 -45.44 4.26 39.57
C THR A 372 -44.42 5.13 38.84
N THR A 373 -43.12 4.94 39.12
CA THR A 373 -42.05 5.70 38.46
C THR A 373 -41.74 5.07 37.10
N PRO A 374 -41.76 5.85 36.00
CA PRO A 374 -41.38 5.36 34.67
C PRO A 374 -39.98 4.75 34.67
N VAL A 375 -39.81 3.69 33.89
CA VAL A 375 -38.51 3.03 33.70
C VAL A 375 -37.78 3.58 32.49
N SER A 376 -36.46 3.40 32.48
CA SER A 376 -35.63 3.70 31.33
C SER A 376 -34.53 2.67 31.15
N ILE A 377 -34.12 2.47 29.90
CA ILE A 377 -32.98 1.65 29.53
C ILE A 377 -32.15 2.32 28.42
N SER A 378 -30.83 2.25 28.53
CA SER A 378 -29.87 2.77 27.55
C SER A 378 -28.49 2.11 27.70
N VAL A 379 -27.63 2.31 26.71
CA VAL A 379 -26.21 1.94 26.72
C VAL A 379 -25.39 3.23 26.60
N GLY A 380 -24.33 3.33 27.41
CA GLY A 380 -23.42 4.48 27.41
C GLY A 380 -22.61 4.59 26.11
N ALA A 381 -21.88 5.70 25.94
CA ALA A 381 -20.78 5.75 24.96
C ALA A 381 -19.52 5.13 25.59
N ASN A 382 -18.63 4.58 24.74
CA ASN A 382 -17.32 4.05 25.14
C ASN A 382 -17.42 2.94 26.20
N THR A 383 -18.43 2.08 26.05
CA THR A 383 -18.72 0.92 26.91
C THR A 383 -18.26 -0.40 26.27
N PHE A 384 -18.43 -0.52 24.96
CA PHE A 384 -17.96 -1.65 24.14
C PHE A 384 -17.29 -1.12 22.87
N THR A 385 -16.56 -1.98 22.16
CA THR A 385 -15.95 -1.64 20.86
C THR A 385 -16.52 -2.49 19.72
N ASP A 386 -16.13 -2.21 18.47
CA ASP A 386 -16.25 -3.17 17.36
C ASP A 386 -15.06 -4.17 17.34
N PRO A 387 -14.85 -5.01 16.30
CA PRO A 387 -13.70 -5.91 16.19
C PRO A 387 -12.37 -5.22 15.82
N VAL A 388 -12.38 -3.98 15.36
CA VAL A 388 -11.19 -3.20 14.95
C VAL A 388 -10.71 -2.28 16.08
N GLY A 389 -11.59 -1.98 17.05
CA GLY A 389 -11.28 -1.30 18.31
C GLY A 389 -11.95 0.07 18.47
N ASN A 390 -12.91 0.45 17.64
CA ASN A 390 -13.59 1.75 17.79
C ASN A 390 -14.60 1.71 18.94
N ASP A 391 -14.58 2.75 19.79
CA ASP A 391 -15.52 2.92 20.91
C ASP A 391 -16.95 3.18 20.42
N ASN A 392 -17.94 2.59 21.08
CA ASN A 392 -19.33 2.78 20.70
C ASN A 392 -19.87 4.18 21.00
N THR A 393 -20.80 4.65 20.15
CA THR A 393 -21.65 5.81 20.44
C THR A 393 -22.80 5.44 21.38
N ALA A 394 -23.24 6.40 22.20
CA ALA A 394 -24.36 6.19 23.13
C ALA A 394 -25.67 5.87 22.39
N SER A 395 -26.48 5.00 22.99
CA SER A 395 -27.76 4.58 22.40
C SER A 395 -28.86 5.65 22.53
N ASN A 396 -30.02 5.38 21.92
CA ASN A 396 -31.26 5.99 22.40
C ASN A 396 -31.55 5.57 23.85
N THR A 397 -32.28 6.40 24.60
CA THR A 397 -32.92 5.95 25.84
C THR A 397 -34.34 5.54 25.50
N ASP A 398 -34.69 4.30 25.81
CA ASP A 398 -36.07 3.81 25.72
C ASP A 398 -36.74 3.85 27.10
N THR A 399 -38.05 4.09 27.14
CA THR A 399 -38.80 4.37 28.37
C THR A 399 -40.21 3.79 28.35
N ALA A 400 -40.65 3.25 29.47
CA ALA A 400 -42.00 2.73 29.65
C ALA A 400 -42.66 3.25 30.93
N THR A 401 -43.98 3.29 30.93
CA THR A 401 -44.78 3.62 32.11
C THR A 401 -45.02 2.37 32.97
N VAL A 402 -45.14 2.57 34.28
CA VAL A 402 -45.32 1.48 35.26
C VAL A 402 -46.44 1.84 36.20
N ASP A 403 -47.29 0.87 36.53
CA ASP A 403 -48.15 0.89 37.70
C ASP A 403 -48.19 -0.50 38.33
N THR A 404 -47.23 -0.77 39.22
CA THR A 404 -47.12 -2.00 40.02
C THR A 404 -47.50 -1.78 41.49
N VAL A 405 -48.27 -0.72 41.77
CA VAL A 405 -48.83 -0.49 43.10
C VAL A 405 -50.10 -1.32 43.24
N ASN A 406 -50.28 -1.96 44.40
CA ASN A 406 -51.46 -2.75 44.67
C ASN A 406 -52.59 -1.89 45.27
N PRO A 407 -53.84 -2.05 44.80
CA PRO A 407 -55.00 -1.33 45.34
C PRO A 407 -55.23 -1.69 46.81
N THR A 408 -55.23 -0.68 47.66
CA THR A 408 -55.58 -0.79 49.09
C THR A 408 -56.98 -0.22 49.33
N VAL A 409 -57.67 -0.71 50.36
CA VAL A 409 -58.96 -0.17 50.81
C VAL A 409 -58.96 0.11 52.31
N VAL A 410 -59.44 1.29 52.69
CA VAL A 410 -59.71 1.68 54.07
C VAL A 410 -61.22 1.72 54.26
N VAL A 411 -61.72 1.04 55.30
CA VAL A 411 -63.14 0.99 55.65
C VAL A 411 -63.38 1.79 56.94
N ALA A 412 -64.31 2.72 56.90
CA ALA A 412 -64.71 3.54 58.04
C ALA A 412 -66.22 3.44 58.29
N LEU A 413 -66.64 3.47 59.55
CA LEU A 413 -68.04 3.64 59.95
C LEU A 413 -68.21 5.06 60.52
N ASP A 414 -69.31 5.72 60.16
CA ASP A 414 -69.67 7.02 60.75
C ASP A 414 -70.04 6.92 62.24
N ARG A 415 -70.43 5.72 62.72
CA ARG A 415 -70.72 5.46 64.12
C ARG A 415 -70.19 4.08 64.56
N ASP A 416 -69.36 4.09 65.60
CA ASP A 416 -68.72 2.89 66.18
C ASP A 416 -69.51 2.27 67.35
N THR A 417 -70.63 2.88 67.75
CA THR A 417 -71.51 2.40 68.82
C THR A 417 -72.96 2.37 68.37
N PHE A 418 -73.70 1.32 68.74
CA PHE A 418 -75.07 1.09 68.29
C PHE A 418 -76.00 0.87 69.49
N ASP A 419 -77.19 1.47 69.43
CA ASP A 419 -78.27 1.30 70.39
C ASP A 419 -79.61 1.08 69.67
N ASP A 420 -80.70 0.95 70.42
CA ASP A 420 -82.05 0.70 69.90
C ASP A 420 -82.69 1.91 69.19
N HIS A 421 -82.10 3.11 69.31
CA HIS A 421 -82.52 4.33 68.63
C HIS A 421 -81.62 4.69 67.43
N HIS A 422 -80.40 4.14 67.37
CA HIS A 422 -79.36 4.46 66.37
C HIS A 422 -78.70 3.19 65.80
N ASN A 423 -79.52 2.30 65.23
CA ASN A 423 -79.08 0.98 64.76
C ASN A 423 -78.51 0.95 63.31
N THR A 424 -78.23 2.10 62.68
CA THR A 424 -77.69 2.19 61.31
C THR A 424 -76.53 3.19 61.22
N SER A 425 -75.44 2.82 60.53
CA SER A 425 -74.31 3.70 60.21
C SER A 425 -74.07 3.71 58.71
N ALA A 426 -73.59 4.82 58.16
CA ALA A 426 -72.93 4.79 56.87
C ALA A 426 -71.60 4.02 56.99
N VAL A 427 -71.17 3.41 55.88
CA VAL A 427 -69.88 2.73 55.75
C VAL A 427 -69.19 3.33 54.53
N THR A 428 -68.02 3.92 54.72
CA THR A 428 -67.24 4.53 53.66
C THR A 428 -66.06 3.62 53.30
N PHE A 429 -65.93 3.30 52.01
CA PHE A 429 -64.79 2.58 51.45
C PHE A 429 -63.92 3.59 50.68
N THR A 430 -62.68 3.76 51.12
CA THR A 430 -61.70 4.65 50.48
C THR A 430 -60.59 3.80 49.89
N PHE A 431 -60.53 3.73 48.57
CA PHE A 431 -59.48 3.00 47.85
C PHE A 431 -58.31 3.92 47.51
N SER A 432 -57.08 3.40 47.44
CA SER A 432 -55.91 4.18 46.99
C SER A 432 -55.93 4.54 45.50
N GLU A 433 -56.76 3.82 44.73
CA GLU A 433 -56.85 3.80 43.27
C GLU A 433 -58.23 3.19 42.91
N VAL A 434 -58.71 3.35 41.67
CA VAL A 434 -60.10 2.98 41.33
C VAL A 434 -60.24 1.46 41.24
N PRO A 435 -61.03 0.80 42.11
CA PRO A 435 -61.18 -0.65 42.06
C PRO A 435 -62.02 -1.05 40.83
N SER A 436 -61.58 -2.09 40.13
CA SER A 436 -62.38 -2.72 39.07
C SER A 436 -63.24 -3.84 39.64
N GLY A 437 -64.55 -3.78 39.44
CA GLY A 437 -65.48 -4.86 39.77
C GLY A 437 -65.91 -4.97 41.24
N PHE A 438 -65.54 -4.03 42.11
CA PHE A 438 -65.97 -4.03 43.52
C PHE A 438 -67.49 -3.91 43.64
N ASP A 439 -68.14 -4.90 44.27
CA ASP A 439 -69.58 -4.90 44.53
C ASP A 439 -69.95 -5.38 45.96
N ALA A 440 -71.25 -5.45 46.24
CA ALA A 440 -71.73 -5.80 47.58
C ALA A 440 -71.43 -7.26 48.00
N GLY A 441 -71.09 -8.14 47.06
CA GLY A 441 -70.64 -9.51 47.29
C GLY A 441 -69.22 -9.62 47.81
N ASP A 442 -68.36 -8.62 47.56
CA ASP A 442 -67.00 -8.55 48.12
C ASP A 442 -66.99 -8.20 49.62
N ILE A 443 -68.13 -7.75 50.16
CA ILE A 443 -68.26 -7.22 51.52
C ILE A 443 -68.85 -8.29 52.46
N THR A 444 -67.99 -8.89 53.30
CA THR A 444 -68.45 -9.80 54.36
C THR A 444 -68.88 -9.02 55.61
N VAL A 445 -70.16 -9.16 56.00
CA VAL A 445 -70.72 -8.52 57.20
C VAL A 445 -71.02 -9.57 58.28
N THR A 446 -70.62 -9.30 59.51
CA THR A 446 -70.96 -10.13 60.69
C THR A 446 -71.77 -9.31 61.68
N GLY A 447 -72.86 -9.88 62.21
CA GLY A 447 -73.70 -9.23 63.23
C GLY A 447 -74.66 -8.14 62.71
N GLY A 448 -74.74 -7.94 61.39
CA GLY A 448 -75.60 -6.95 60.76
C GLY A 448 -75.83 -7.23 59.28
N LEU A 449 -76.29 -6.21 58.53
CA LEU A 449 -76.46 -6.23 57.08
C LEU A 449 -75.87 -4.93 56.50
N ILE A 450 -75.24 -5.01 55.34
CA ILE A 450 -74.93 -3.83 54.51
C ILE A 450 -75.94 -3.73 53.36
N SER A 451 -76.28 -2.52 52.97
CA SER A 451 -77.20 -2.23 51.87
C SER A 451 -76.99 -0.81 51.36
N GLY A 452 -77.36 -0.54 50.10
CA GLY A 452 -77.21 0.80 49.53
C GLY A 452 -75.76 1.19 49.22
N LEU A 453 -74.94 0.24 48.76
CA LEU A 453 -73.65 0.54 48.14
C LEU A 453 -73.89 1.40 46.88
N THR A 454 -73.09 2.48 46.72
CA THR A 454 -73.21 3.50 45.66
C THR A 454 -71.86 3.96 45.18
#